data_AF-D5SJG7-F1
#
_entry.id   AF-D5SJG7-F1
#
_cell.length_a   1.000
_cell.length_b   1.000
_cell.length_c   1.000
_cell.angle_alpha   90.00
_cell.angle_beta   90.00
_cell.angle_gamma   90.00
#
_symmetry.space_group_name_H-M   'P 1'
#
loop_
_entity.id
_entity.type
_entity.pdbx_description
1 polymer ?
#
loop_
_entity_poly.entity_id
_entity_poly.type
_entity_poly.pdbx_seq_one_letter_code
_entity_poly.pdbx_strand_id
1 'polypeptide(L)'
;MSEERDDQVLLYARWLIWVFCLDDHIESRTAPQAVDTLFTGLLHRTGAPGAPAGPPGGPEHPIVTALAGLWRQTSHGMTSDWIGRFHRHLREQYTGCLNEHHLRRTNTVPTVAEYPLLRRRSSGLWLYDLPEAILCVELPPAFAATALWQELIRHISDAANWCNDILSCPKEATDGLTVNYLLVARHHLGLTAPAAVHWLTARITDRLDRAAALGRRIPATAARLGLPPATVRAVSRVACAALNFPAAYLTWALCSARYTRDLSVNTPAASSADPWTTAPGTMGPPSG
;
A
#
# COMPACT_ATOMS: atom_id res chain seq x y z
N MET A 1 9.56 -29.73 4.03
CA MET A 1 8.79 -28.89 4.98
C MET A 1 9.57 -27.68 5.50
N SER A 2 10.82 -27.82 6.00
CA SER A 2 11.63 -26.63 6.39
C SER A 2 12.04 -25.80 5.18
N GLU A 3 12.67 -26.46 4.19
CA GLU A 3 13.21 -25.83 2.98
C GLU A 3 12.11 -25.11 2.14
N GLU A 4 10.94 -25.74 1.99
CA GLU A 4 9.78 -25.12 1.33
C GLU A 4 9.27 -23.87 2.05
N ARG A 5 9.29 -23.87 3.40
CA ARG A 5 8.91 -22.69 4.18
C ARG A 5 9.98 -21.58 4.05
N ASP A 6 11.25 -21.95 3.97
CA ASP A 6 12.36 -21.01 3.79
C ASP A 6 12.27 -20.33 2.42
N ASP A 7 11.93 -21.09 1.37
CA ASP A 7 11.69 -20.57 0.02
C ASP A 7 10.49 -19.61 -0.04
N GLN A 8 9.38 -19.93 0.65
CA GLN A 8 8.20 -19.06 0.75
C GLN A 8 8.53 -17.72 1.42
N VAL A 9 9.28 -17.76 2.52
CA VAL A 9 9.73 -16.56 3.24
C VAL A 9 10.66 -15.73 2.36
N LEU A 10 11.60 -16.37 1.66
CA LEU A 10 12.53 -15.68 0.77
C LEU A 10 11.81 -15.01 -0.42
N LEU A 11 10.84 -15.70 -1.02
CA LEU A 11 10.02 -15.13 -2.09
C LEU A 11 9.26 -13.89 -1.61
N TYR A 12 8.63 -13.96 -0.42
CA TYR A 12 7.91 -12.81 0.12
C TYR A 12 8.86 -11.65 0.46
N ALA A 13 10.01 -11.93 1.06
CA ALA A 13 11.02 -10.92 1.36
C ALA A 13 11.49 -10.19 0.10
N ARG A 14 11.73 -10.91 -1.00
CA ARG A 14 12.10 -10.31 -2.29
C ARG A 14 10.99 -9.42 -2.85
N TRP A 15 9.72 -9.82 -2.72
CA TRP A 15 8.59 -8.96 -3.08
C TRP A 15 8.54 -7.69 -2.23
N LEU A 16 8.75 -7.78 -0.91
CA LEU A 16 8.75 -6.60 -0.05
C LEU A 16 9.88 -5.63 -0.42
N ILE A 17 11.10 -6.14 -0.68
CA ILE A 17 12.22 -5.32 -1.17
C ILE A 17 11.83 -4.64 -2.48
N TRP A 18 11.26 -5.40 -3.43
CA TRP A 18 10.85 -4.88 -4.72
C TRP A 18 9.77 -3.80 -4.62
N VAL A 19 8.79 -3.98 -3.73
CA VAL A 19 7.73 -2.98 -3.46
C VAL A 19 8.33 -1.66 -2.97
N PHE A 20 9.29 -1.69 -2.05
CA PHE A 20 9.92 -0.46 -1.58
C PHE A 20 10.78 0.20 -2.66
N CYS A 21 11.46 -0.58 -3.51
CA CYS A 21 12.14 -0.01 -4.68
C CYS A 21 11.15 0.64 -5.66
N LEU A 22 9.98 0.03 -5.87
CA LEU A 22 8.90 0.61 -6.69
C LEU A 22 8.39 1.92 -6.09
N ASP A 23 8.11 1.93 -4.79
CA ASP A 23 7.61 3.09 -4.05
C ASP A 23 8.60 4.27 -4.12
N ASP A 24 9.88 4.05 -3.79
CA ASP A 24 10.94 5.07 -3.89
C ASP A 24 11.11 5.60 -5.31
N HIS A 25 10.93 4.73 -6.30
CA HIS A 25 11.00 5.13 -7.70
C HIS A 25 9.82 5.99 -8.11
N ILE A 26 8.61 5.69 -7.64
CA ILE A 26 7.42 6.51 -7.89
C ILE A 26 7.57 7.87 -7.19
N GLU A 27 8.02 7.89 -5.93
CA GLU A 27 8.23 9.13 -5.17
C GLU A 27 9.25 10.07 -5.82
N SER A 28 10.37 9.52 -6.32
CA SER A 28 11.44 10.32 -6.93
C SER A 28 11.11 10.88 -8.32
N ARG A 29 10.02 10.42 -8.96
CA ARG A 29 9.63 10.86 -10.31
C ARG A 29 8.60 11.98 -10.22
N THR A 30 8.96 13.15 -10.76
CA THR A 30 8.10 14.34 -10.77
C THR A 30 7.26 14.48 -12.04
N ALA A 31 7.35 13.56 -13.02
CA ALA A 31 6.62 13.65 -14.29
C ALA A 31 5.61 12.49 -14.46
N PRO A 32 4.34 12.74 -14.86
CA PRO A 32 3.34 11.70 -15.09
C PRO A 32 3.79 10.63 -16.11
N GLN A 33 4.53 11.05 -17.14
CA GLN A 33 5.01 10.18 -18.21
C GLN A 33 5.97 9.10 -17.69
N ALA A 34 6.69 9.38 -16.60
CA ALA A 34 7.55 8.39 -15.96
C ALA A 34 6.74 7.28 -15.28
N VAL A 35 5.66 7.65 -14.57
CA VAL A 35 4.72 6.71 -13.95
C VAL A 35 4.05 5.87 -15.02
N ASP A 36 3.59 6.50 -16.10
CA ASP A 36 2.99 5.85 -17.27
C ASP A 36 3.90 4.80 -17.90
N THR A 37 5.15 5.19 -18.21
CA THR A 37 6.16 4.30 -18.80
C THR A 37 6.45 3.12 -17.86
N LEU A 38 6.60 3.38 -16.57
CA LEU A 38 6.89 2.35 -15.56
C LEU A 38 5.76 1.33 -15.51
N PHE A 39 4.52 1.75 -15.25
CA PHE A 39 3.38 0.84 -15.10
C PHE A 39 3.01 0.12 -16.40
N THR A 40 3.20 0.76 -17.56
CA THR A 40 3.11 0.08 -18.86
C THR A 40 4.12 -1.06 -18.95
N GLY A 41 5.37 -0.81 -18.53
CA GLY A 41 6.39 -1.85 -18.40
C GLY A 41 5.99 -2.98 -17.44
N LEU A 42 5.49 -2.65 -16.24
CA LEU A 42 5.04 -3.65 -15.26
C LEU A 42 3.94 -4.54 -15.83
N LEU A 43 2.90 -3.94 -16.42
CA LEU A 43 1.75 -4.65 -17.00
C LEU A 43 2.16 -5.54 -18.18
N HIS A 44 3.07 -5.07 -19.04
CA HIS A 44 3.62 -5.91 -20.13
C HIS A 44 4.43 -7.08 -19.58
N ARG A 45 5.30 -6.85 -18.59
CA ARG A 45 6.15 -7.92 -18.03
C ARG A 45 5.36 -9.00 -17.32
N THR A 46 4.20 -8.68 -16.77
CA THR A 46 3.32 -9.67 -16.13
C THR A 46 2.32 -10.31 -17.11
N GLY A 47 2.29 -9.87 -18.37
CA GLY A 47 1.37 -10.39 -19.38
C GLY A 47 -0.07 -9.95 -19.16
N ALA A 48 -0.29 -8.75 -18.61
CA ALA A 48 -1.62 -8.25 -18.34
C ALA A 48 -2.42 -8.02 -19.65
N PRO A 49 -3.61 -8.62 -19.83
CA PRO A 49 -4.40 -8.46 -21.06
C PRO A 49 -4.79 -7.00 -21.30
N GLY A 50 -4.54 -6.45 -22.48
CA GLY A 50 -4.83 -5.03 -22.77
C GLY A 50 -3.88 -4.08 -22.05
N ALA A 51 -2.62 -4.48 -21.80
CA ALA A 51 -1.56 -3.55 -21.43
C ALA A 51 -1.45 -2.42 -22.48
N PRO A 52 -1.21 -1.16 -22.09
CA PRO A 52 -1.14 -0.02 -23.01
C PRO A 52 -0.20 -0.28 -24.18
N ALA A 53 -0.58 0.15 -25.39
CA ALA A 53 0.27 0.05 -26.57
C ALA A 53 1.50 0.95 -26.40
N GLY A 54 2.68 0.35 -26.44
CA GLY A 54 3.97 1.02 -26.32
C GLY A 54 5.09 0.01 -26.54
N PRO A 55 6.30 0.43 -26.95
CA PRO A 55 7.40 -0.50 -27.16
C PRO A 55 7.67 -1.27 -25.87
N PRO A 56 7.85 -2.60 -25.92
CA PRO A 56 8.27 -3.38 -24.77
C PRO A 56 9.70 -2.96 -24.41
N GLY A 57 9.81 -1.95 -23.55
CA GLY A 57 11.08 -1.39 -23.15
C GLY A 57 11.44 -0.08 -23.86
N GLY A 58 11.22 1.03 -23.15
CA GLY A 58 12.36 1.93 -22.95
C GLY A 58 13.50 1.18 -22.22
N PRO A 59 14.71 1.75 -22.10
CA PRO A 59 15.89 1.04 -21.57
C PRO A 59 15.53 0.20 -20.34
N GLU A 60 16.00 -1.06 -20.31
CA GLU A 60 15.61 -2.10 -19.32
C GLU A 60 15.54 -1.52 -17.91
N HIS A 61 14.33 -1.18 -17.48
CA HIS A 61 14.17 -0.53 -16.18
C HIS A 61 14.40 -1.57 -15.09
N PRO A 62 15.35 -1.39 -14.15
CA PRO A 62 15.73 -2.44 -13.19
C PRO A 62 14.54 -3.03 -12.41
N ILE A 63 13.57 -2.19 -12.02
CA ILE A 63 12.35 -2.60 -11.32
C ILE A 63 11.48 -3.50 -12.22
N VAL A 64 11.32 -3.13 -13.49
CA VAL A 64 10.54 -3.89 -14.47
C VAL A 64 11.23 -5.22 -14.79
N THR A 65 12.56 -5.23 -14.87
CA THR A 65 13.35 -6.44 -15.09
C THR A 65 13.27 -7.39 -13.89
N ALA A 66 13.45 -6.88 -12.67
CA ALA A 66 13.36 -7.68 -11.44
C ALA A 66 11.98 -8.30 -11.24
N LEU A 67 10.91 -7.59 -11.64
CA LEU A 67 9.54 -8.10 -11.57
C LEU A 67 9.37 -9.39 -12.36
N ALA A 68 10.04 -9.57 -13.49
CA ALA A 68 9.85 -10.76 -14.33
C ALA A 68 10.24 -12.06 -13.63
N GLY A 69 11.28 -12.03 -12.79
CA GLY A 69 11.70 -13.18 -11.99
C GLY A 69 10.68 -13.49 -10.90
N LEU A 70 10.29 -12.46 -10.15
CA LEU A 70 9.28 -12.57 -9.08
C LEU A 70 7.95 -13.06 -9.61
N TRP A 71 7.47 -12.46 -10.70
CA TRP A 71 6.20 -12.80 -11.31
C TRP A 71 6.17 -14.25 -11.79
N ARG A 72 7.21 -14.70 -12.50
CA ARG A 72 7.30 -16.10 -12.97
C ARG A 72 7.16 -17.11 -11.84
N GLN A 73 7.83 -16.86 -10.71
CA GLN A 73 7.76 -17.74 -9.54
C GLN A 73 6.40 -17.65 -8.85
N THR A 74 5.84 -16.45 -8.75
CA THR A 74 4.61 -16.18 -7.99
C THR A 74 3.35 -16.62 -8.74
N SER A 75 3.31 -16.43 -10.06
CA SER A 75 2.16 -16.80 -10.88
C SER A 75 2.13 -18.28 -11.22
N HIS A 76 3.23 -19.02 -10.96
CA HIS A 76 3.30 -20.44 -11.25
C HIS A 76 2.30 -21.23 -10.39
N GLY A 77 1.34 -21.89 -11.04
CA GLY A 77 0.30 -22.66 -10.37
C GLY A 77 -0.93 -21.86 -9.91
N MET A 78 -0.94 -20.53 -10.09
CA MET A 78 -2.10 -19.69 -9.81
C MET A 78 -3.11 -19.73 -10.96
N THR A 79 -4.40 -19.63 -10.65
CA THR A 79 -5.43 -19.63 -11.69
C THR A 79 -5.49 -18.30 -12.47
N SER A 80 -6.22 -18.32 -13.58
CA SER A 80 -6.55 -17.09 -14.33
C SER A 80 -7.33 -16.08 -13.49
N ASP A 81 -8.13 -16.52 -12.53
CA ASP A 81 -8.93 -15.64 -11.68
C ASP A 81 -8.06 -14.88 -10.69
N TRP A 82 -7.07 -15.56 -10.09
CA TRP A 82 -6.08 -14.90 -9.24
C TRP A 82 -5.18 -13.95 -10.04
N ILE A 83 -4.67 -14.39 -11.19
CA ILE A 83 -3.84 -13.56 -12.08
C ILE A 83 -4.62 -12.32 -12.54
N GLY A 84 -5.90 -12.49 -12.90
CA GLY A 84 -6.79 -11.40 -13.28
C GLY A 84 -7.01 -10.40 -12.14
N ARG A 85 -7.20 -10.90 -10.91
CA ARG A 85 -7.34 -10.05 -9.71
C ARG A 85 -6.07 -9.25 -9.43
N PHE A 86 -4.90 -9.88 -9.47
CA PHE A 86 -3.62 -9.20 -9.33
C PHE A 86 -3.46 -8.07 -10.35
N HIS A 87 -3.72 -8.35 -11.64
CA HIS A 87 -3.64 -7.34 -12.69
C HIS A 87 -4.64 -6.21 -12.52
N ARG A 88 -5.85 -6.47 -12.02
CA ARG A 88 -6.82 -5.42 -11.70
C ARG A 88 -6.28 -4.49 -10.62
N HIS A 89 -5.78 -5.04 -9.51
CA HIS A 89 -5.22 -4.22 -8.42
C HIS A 89 -3.94 -3.47 -8.85
N LEU A 90 -3.12 -4.05 -9.74
CA LEU A 90 -1.96 -3.35 -10.30
C LEU A 90 -2.37 -2.16 -11.19
N ARG A 91 -3.47 -2.28 -11.95
CA ARG A 91 -4.05 -1.15 -12.70
C ARG A 91 -4.66 -0.10 -11.80
N GLU A 92 -5.32 -0.51 -10.73
CA GLU A 92 -5.81 0.43 -9.71
C GLU A 92 -4.65 1.24 -9.13
N GLN A 93 -3.51 0.61 -8.87
CA GLN A 93 -2.28 1.31 -8.47
C GLN A 93 -1.81 2.32 -9.50
N TYR A 94 -1.68 1.89 -10.75
CA TYR A 94 -1.29 2.78 -11.84
C TYR A 94 -2.18 4.03 -11.90
N THR A 95 -3.50 3.87 -11.92
CA THR A 95 -4.45 5.00 -11.94
C THR A 95 -4.39 5.84 -10.66
N GLY A 96 -4.15 5.21 -9.51
CA GLY A 96 -3.98 5.89 -8.22
C GLY A 96 -2.74 6.78 -8.21
N CYS A 97 -1.59 6.28 -8.66
CA CYS A 97 -0.36 7.05 -8.74
C CYS A 97 -0.47 8.24 -9.70
N LEU A 98 -1.14 8.08 -10.85
CA LEU A 98 -1.40 9.20 -11.76
C LEU A 98 -2.29 10.28 -11.11
N ASN A 99 -3.30 9.87 -10.35
CA ASN A 99 -4.17 10.80 -9.65
C ASN A 99 -3.42 11.55 -8.52
N GLU A 100 -2.60 10.83 -7.75
CA GLU A 100 -1.75 11.42 -6.73
C GLU A 100 -0.77 12.45 -7.31
N HIS A 101 -0.18 12.14 -8.47
CA HIS A 101 0.63 13.10 -9.21
C HIS A 101 -0.17 14.35 -9.61
N HIS A 102 -1.39 14.18 -10.12
CA HIS A 102 -2.27 15.29 -10.47
C HIS A 102 -2.59 16.20 -9.27
N LEU A 103 -2.89 15.62 -8.11
CA LEU A 103 -3.16 16.35 -6.87
C LEU A 103 -1.93 17.16 -6.44
N ARG A 104 -0.73 16.54 -6.45
CA ARG A 104 0.53 17.22 -6.15
C ARG A 104 0.79 18.39 -7.11
N ARG A 105 0.63 18.16 -8.42
CA ARG A 105 0.87 19.19 -9.46
C ARG A 105 -0.09 20.38 -9.37
N THR A 106 -1.32 20.15 -8.92
CA THR A 106 -2.35 21.20 -8.77
C THR A 106 -2.39 21.79 -7.37
N ASN A 107 -1.54 21.33 -6.45
CA ASN A 107 -1.59 21.66 -5.02
C ASN A 107 -2.97 21.42 -4.39
N THR A 108 -3.70 20.43 -4.89
CA THR A 108 -5.04 20.09 -4.38
C THR A 108 -4.91 19.16 -3.19
N VAL A 109 -5.41 19.59 -2.03
CA VAL A 109 -5.51 18.74 -0.84
C VAL A 109 -6.84 17.97 -0.90
N PRO A 110 -6.83 16.63 -0.89
CA PRO A 110 -8.07 15.86 -0.86
C PRO A 110 -8.76 16.00 0.50
N THR A 111 -10.09 15.85 0.54
CA THR A 111 -10.81 15.90 1.81
C THR A 111 -10.48 14.70 2.70
N VAL A 112 -10.77 14.82 4.00
CA VAL A 112 -10.63 13.73 4.98
C VAL A 112 -11.38 12.47 4.57
N ALA A 113 -12.53 12.60 3.89
CA ALA A 113 -13.34 11.47 3.45
C ALA A 113 -12.81 10.82 2.16
N GLU A 114 -12.22 11.61 1.26
CA GLU A 114 -11.69 11.13 -0.02
C GLU A 114 -10.32 10.45 0.14
N TYR A 115 -9.48 10.95 1.06
CA TYR A 115 -8.10 10.48 1.20
C TYR A 115 -7.98 8.95 1.34
N PRO A 116 -8.76 8.25 2.19
CA PRO A 116 -8.68 6.79 2.28
C PRO A 116 -8.91 6.06 0.95
N LEU A 117 -9.82 6.57 0.10
CA LEU A 117 -10.12 5.98 -1.20
C LEU A 117 -8.96 6.18 -2.18
N LEU A 118 -8.38 7.37 -2.17
CA LEU A 118 -7.22 7.73 -2.99
C LEU A 118 -6.00 6.89 -2.60
N ARG A 119 -5.70 6.84 -1.29
CA ARG A 119 -4.53 6.14 -0.75
C ARG A 119 -4.57 4.64 -1.02
N ARG A 120 -5.74 3.99 -0.91
CA ARG A 120 -5.90 2.57 -1.29
C ARG A 120 -5.61 2.30 -2.76
N ARG A 121 -5.96 3.24 -3.64
CA ARG A 121 -5.65 3.10 -5.06
C ARG A 121 -4.15 3.19 -5.25
N SER A 122 -3.47 4.23 -4.74
CA SER A 122 -2.02 4.38 -4.97
C SER A 122 -1.12 3.41 -4.19
N SER A 123 -1.59 2.78 -3.12
CA SER A 123 -0.76 1.88 -2.28
C SER A 123 -0.54 0.47 -2.85
N GLY A 124 -1.28 0.06 -3.89
CA GLY A 124 -1.12 -1.26 -4.51
C GLY A 124 -1.77 -2.41 -3.74
N LEU A 125 -3.09 -2.56 -3.88
CA LEU A 125 -3.84 -3.65 -3.24
C LEU A 125 -3.40 -5.06 -3.66
N TRP A 126 -2.68 -5.19 -4.77
CA TRP A 126 -2.13 -6.46 -5.25
C TRP A 126 -1.16 -7.10 -4.25
N LEU A 127 -0.54 -6.30 -3.36
CA LEU A 127 0.31 -6.81 -2.28
C LEU A 127 -0.44 -7.81 -1.39
N TYR A 128 -1.75 -7.61 -1.22
CA TYR A 128 -2.61 -8.46 -0.41
C TYR A 128 -3.09 -9.72 -1.13
N ASP A 129 -2.84 -9.85 -2.44
CA ASP A 129 -3.06 -11.10 -3.18
C ASP A 129 -1.86 -12.06 -3.04
N LEU A 130 -0.65 -11.53 -2.80
CA LEU A 130 0.58 -12.33 -2.72
C LEU A 130 0.55 -13.46 -1.67
N PRO A 131 -0.04 -13.28 -0.46
CA PRO A 131 -0.11 -14.36 0.53
C PRO A 131 -0.77 -15.63 -0.01
N GLU A 132 -1.71 -15.53 -0.95
CA GLU A 132 -2.32 -16.71 -1.58
C GLU A 132 -1.29 -17.52 -2.37
N ALA A 133 -0.50 -16.86 -3.22
CA ALA A 133 0.54 -17.50 -4.02
C ALA A 133 1.68 -18.05 -3.15
N ILE A 134 2.13 -17.27 -2.16
CA ILE A 134 3.23 -17.66 -1.26
C ILE A 134 2.84 -18.84 -0.39
N LEU A 135 1.60 -18.90 0.10
CA LEU A 135 1.12 -20.02 0.91
C LEU A 135 0.66 -21.21 0.07
N CYS A 136 0.70 -21.10 -1.27
CA CYS A 136 0.13 -22.04 -2.22
C CYS A 136 -1.35 -22.35 -1.90
N VAL A 137 -2.11 -21.32 -1.53
CA VAL A 137 -3.52 -21.39 -1.14
C VAL A 137 -4.29 -20.26 -1.81
N GLU A 138 -4.98 -20.58 -2.90
CA GLU A 138 -5.86 -19.64 -3.58
C GLU A 138 -7.23 -19.58 -2.89
N LEU A 139 -7.74 -18.37 -2.71
CA LEU A 139 -9.09 -18.13 -2.26
C LEU A 139 -10.08 -18.47 -3.37
N PRO A 140 -11.17 -19.21 -3.07
CA PRO A 140 -12.24 -19.41 -4.03
C PRO A 140 -12.73 -18.06 -4.58
N PRO A 141 -12.92 -17.89 -5.90
CA PRO A 141 -13.33 -16.61 -6.49
C PRO A 141 -14.59 -16.03 -5.84
N ALA A 142 -15.58 -16.88 -5.55
CA ALA A 142 -16.81 -16.48 -4.86
C ALA A 142 -16.57 -15.95 -3.45
N PHE A 143 -15.55 -16.46 -2.73
CA PHE A 143 -15.18 -15.97 -1.40
C PHE A 143 -14.41 -14.64 -1.50
N ALA A 144 -13.43 -14.56 -2.40
CA ALA A 144 -12.64 -13.35 -2.64
C ALA A 144 -13.51 -12.17 -3.11
N ALA A 145 -14.63 -12.45 -3.79
CA ALA A 145 -15.61 -11.47 -4.22
C ALA A 145 -16.57 -11.00 -3.11
N THR A 146 -16.56 -11.61 -1.92
CA THR A 146 -17.45 -11.20 -0.82
C THR A 146 -17.09 -9.82 -0.29
N ALA A 147 -18.12 -9.06 0.11
CA ALA A 147 -17.93 -7.79 0.81
C ALA A 147 -17.09 -7.96 2.07
N LEU A 148 -17.23 -9.08 2.80
CA LEU A 148 -16.43 -9.37 3.99
C LEU A 148 -14.94 -9.39 3.68
N TRP A 149 -14.52 -10.12 2.64
CA TRP A 149 -13.11 -10.22 2.29
C TRP A 149 -12.57 -8.88 1.83
N GLN A 150 -13.30 -8.19 0.94
CA GLN A 150 -12.89 -6.89 0.42
C GLN A 150 -12.83 -5.80 1.51
N GLU A 151 -13.74 -5.81 2.49
CA GLU A 151 -13.71 -4.89 3.63
C GLU A 151 -12.54 -5.19 4.57
N LEU A 152 -12.26 -6.47 4.83
CA LEU A 152 -11.12 -6.88 5.64
C LEU A 152 -9.80 -6.37 5.05
N ILE A 153 -9.59 -6.58 3.74
CA ILE A 153 -8.38 -6.13 3.05
C ILE A 153 -8.31 -4.60 3.01
N ARG A 154 -9.44 -3.90 2.78
CA ARG A 154 -9.48 -2.43 2.85
C ARG A 154 -9.10 -1.90 4.23
N HIS A 155 -9.56 -2.53 5.31
CA HIS A 155 -9.22 -2.10 6.66
C HIS A 155 -7.76 -2.35 7.03
N ILE A 156 -7.22 -3.51 6.64
CA ILE A 156 -5.80 -3.83 6.83
C ILE A 156 -4.92 -2.87 6.05
N SER A 157 -5.28 -2.60 4.79
CA SER A 157 -4.57 -1.65 3.93
C SER A 157 -4.60 -0.23 4.48
N ASP A 158 -5.75 0.25 4.95
CA ASP A 158 -5.86 1.55 5.61
C ASP A 158 -4.91 1.63 6.80
N ALA A 159 -4.94 0.63 7.70
CA ALA A 159 -4.12 0.63 8.91
C ALA A 159 -2.62 0.68 8.58
N ALA A 160 -2.14 -0.14 7.63
CA ALA A 160 -0.74 -0.13 7.23
C ALA A 160 -0.33 1.18 6.55
N ASN A 161 -1.14 1.69 5.62
CA ASN A 161 -0.86 2.94 4.92
C ASN A 161 -0.87 4.14 5.88
N TRP A 162 -1.77 4.19 6.85
CA TRP A 162 -1.83 5.31 7.80
C TRP A 162 -0.71 5.25 8.84
N CYS A 163 -0.23 4.06 9.20
CA CYS A 163 1.02 3.92 9.94
C CYS A 163 2.19 4.52 9.14
N ASN A 164 2.27 4.23 7.83
CA ASN A 164 3.25 4.86 6.95
C ASN A 164 3.11 6.38 6.96
N ASP A 165 1.90 6.91 6.77
CA ASP A 165 1.64 8.35 6.72
C ASP A 165 2.12 9.07 8.01
N ILE A 166 1.97 8.46 9.19
CA ILE A 166 2.51 9.01 10.44
C ILE A 166 4.05 9.03 10.41
N LEU A 167 4.67 7.91 10.02
CA LEU A 167 6.11 7.73 10.06
C LEU A 167 6.86 8.52 8.97
N SER A 168 6.25 8.70 7.81
CA SER A 168 6.84 9.44 6.67
C SER A 168 6.54 10.93 6.72
N CYS A 169 5.59 11.39 7.54
CA CYS A 169 5.18 12.79 7.61
C CYS A 169 6.33 13.80 7.79
N PRO A 170 7.37 13.58 8.62
CA PRO A 170 8.47 14.54 8.76
C PRO A 170 9.20 14.82 7.44
N LYS A 171 9.51 13.76 6.68
CA LYS A 171 10.12 13.85 5.35
C LYS A 171 9.17 14.53 4.38
N GLU A 172 7.93 14.03 4.28
CA GLU A 172 6.96 14.51 3.30
C GLU A 172 6.55 15.97 3.50
N ALA A 173 6.46 16.42 4.75
CA ALA A 173 6.18 17.81 5.08
C ALA A 173 7.32 18.74 4.63
N THR A 174 8.58 18.30 4.74
CA THR A 174 9.76 19.05 4.26
C THR A 174 9.76 19.17 2.74
N ASP A 175 9.32 18.12 2.05
CA ASP A 175 9.23 18.07 0.58
C ASP A 175 7.98 18.80 0.03
N GLY A 176 7.16 19.40 0.90
CA GLY A 176 5.93 20.11 0.51
C GLY A 176 4.84 19.19 -0.04
N LEU A 177 4.90 17.88 0.24
CA LEU A 177 3.94 16.91 -0.24
C LEU A 177 2.63 17.01 0.56
N THR A 178 1.50 17.05 -0.13
CA THR A 178 0.17 17.22 0.48
C THR A 178 -0.66 15.93 0.54
N VAL A 179 -0.14 14.81 0.02
CA VAL A 179 -0.86 13.54 -0.09
C VAL A 179 -0.51 12.59 1.07
N ASN A 180 -0.71 13.10 2.29
CA ASN A 180 -0.50 12.37 3.55
C ASN A 180 -1.72 12.56 4.46
N TYR A 181 -2.25 11.50 5.07
CA TYR A 181 -3.50 11.65 5.83
C TYR A 181 -3.36 12.57 7.04
N LEU A 182 -2.19 12.58 7.67
CA LEU A 182 -1.91 13.46 8.80
C LEU A 182 -1.93 14.92 8.35
N LEU A 183 -1.31 15.24 7.21
CA LEU A 183 -1.33 16.59 6.64
C LEU A 183 -2.72 17.02 6.18
N VAL A 184 -3.49 16.11 5.55
CA VAL A 184 -4.89 16.32 5.19
C VAL A 184 -5.74 16.65 6.43
N ALA A 185 -5.56 15.90 7.53
CA ALA A 185 -6.27 16.14 8.77
C ALA A 185 -5.88 17.49 9.39
N ARG A 186 -4.59 17.85 9.42
CA ARG A 186 -4.13 19.17 9.88
C ARG A 186 -4.76 20.29 9.06
N HIS A 187 -4.79 20.17 7.74
CA HIS A 187 -5.32 21.17 6.83
C HIS A 187 -6.84 21.39 7.03
N HIS A 188 -7.64 20.32 6.99
CA HIS A 188 -9.10 20.46 7.02
C HIS A 188 -9.71 20.55 8.41
N LEU A 189 -9.05 20.01 9.45
CA LEU A 189 -9.59 19.96 10.81
C LEU A 189 -8.89 20.95 11.76
N GLY A 190 -7.89 21.71 11.28
CA GLY A 190 -7.15 22.68 12.09
C GLY A 190 -6.36 22.05 13.24
N LEU A 191 -5.99 20.77 13.13
CA LEU A 191 -5.30 20.05 14.20
C LEU A 191 -3.82 20.43 14.29
N THR A 192 -3.32 20.52 15.52
CA THR A 192 -1.87 20.52 15.78
C THR A 192 -1.26 19.17 15.36
N ALA A 193 0.06 19.11 15.17
CA ALA A 193 0.71 17.84 14.80
C ALA A 193 0.47 16.72 15.83
N PRO A 194 0.63 16.93 17.17
CA PRO A 194 0.31 15.89 18.15
C PRO A 194 -1.16 15.47 18.13
N ALA A 195 -2.08 16.43 17.97
CA ALA A 195 -3.51 16.12 17.88
C ALA A 195 -3.85 15.33 16.60
N ALA A 196 -3.19 15.63 15.48
CA ALA A 196 -3.35 14.90 14.22
C ALA A 196 -2.82 13.47 14.31
N VAL A 197 -1.66 13.26 14.96
CA VAL A 197 -1.15 11.91 15.28
C VAL A 197 -2.18 11.13 16.09
N HIS A 198 -2.67 11.69 17.20
CA HIS A 198 -3.67 11.02 18.03
C HIS A 198 -4.96 10.70 17.28
N TRP A 199 -5.44 11.65 16.48
CA TRP A 199 -6.63 11.51 15.64
C TRP A 199 -6.49 10.38 14.60
N LEU A 200 -5.30 10.23 14.03
CA LEU A 200 -5.01 9.20 13.02
C LEU A 200 -4.76 7.84 13.68
N THR A 201 -4.04 7.79 14.80
CA THR A 201 -3.86 6.57 15.59
C THR A 201 -5.20 5.98 16.03
N ALA A 202 -6.15 6.80 16.51
CA ALA A 202 -7.48 6.31 16.88
C ALA A 202 -8.22 5.66 15.69
N ARG A 203 -8.02 6.16 14.46
CA ARG A 203 -8.59 5.58 13.24
C ARG A 203 -7.89 4.29 12.82
N ILE A 204 -6.57 4.22 12.97
CA ILE A 204 -5.81 2.98 12.77
C ILE A 204 -6.35 1.90 13.71
N THR A 205 -6.56 2.22 14.99
CA THR A 205 -7.17 1.28 15.96
C THR A 205 -8.56 0.84 15.52
N ASP A 206 -9.47 1.76 15.14
CA ASP A 206 -10.81 1.41 14.61
C ASP A 206 -10.72 0.46 13.40
N ARG A 207 -9.78 0.67 12.48
CA ARG A 207 -9.59 -0.20 11.32
C ARG A 207 -9.15 -1.60 11.71
N LEU A 208 -8.21 -1.71 12.64
CA LEU A 208 -7.74 -2.99 13.15
C LEU A 208 -8.84 -3.75 13.89
N ASP A 209 -9.65 -3.07 14.71
CA ASP A 209 -10.79 -3.67 15.40
C ASP A 209 -11.85 -4.20 14.43
N ARG A 210 -12.18 -3.42 13.39
CA ARG A 210 -13.10 -3.84 12.33
C ARG A 210 -12.56 -5.02 11.53
N ALA A 211 -11.27 -4.99 11.16
CA ALA A 211 -10.62 -6.09 10.46
C ALA A 211 -10.66 -7.38 11.29
N ALA A 212 -10.36 -7.30 12.59
CA ALA A 212 -10.43 -8.43 13.51
C ALA A 212 -11.87 -8.97 13.63
N ALA A 213 -12.87 -8.09 13.70
CA ALA A 213 -14.29 -8.49 13.73
C ALA A 213 -14.73 -9.20 12.44
N LEU A 214 -14.30 -8.73 11.27
CA LEU A 214 -14.54 -9.39 9.99
C LEU A 214 -13.81 -10.74 9.92
N GLY A 215 -12.57 -10.81 10.41
CA GLY A 215 -11.78 -12.04 10.47
C GLY A 215 -12.50 -13.16 11.24
N ARG A 216 -13.11 -12.83 12.38
CA ARG A 216 -13.93 -13.79 13.17
C ARG A 216 -15.15 -14.31 12.41
N ARG A 217 -15.65 -13.58 11.41
CA ARG A 217 -16.84 -13.96 10.61
C ARG A 217 -16.49 -14.78 9.35
N ILE A 218 -15.21 -15.03 9.08
CA ILE A 218 -14.75 -15.80 7.91
C ILE A 218 -15.34 -17.21 7.90
N PRO A 219 -15.27 -18.04 8.98
CA PRO A 219 -15.77 -19.40 8.93
C PRO A 219 -17.27 -19.47 8.64
N ALA A 220 -18.06 -18.61 9.27
CA ALA A 220 -19.50 -18.53 9.04
C ALA A 220 -19.85 -18.07 7.61
N THR A 221 -19.04 -17.19 7.03
CA THR A 221 -19.23 -16.73 5.63
C THR A 221 -18.84 -17.81 4.63
N ALA A 222 -17.74 -18.52 4.87
CA ALA A 222 -17.33 -19.64 4.06
C ALA A 222 -18.34 -20.80 4.11
N ALA A 223 -18.93 -21.08 5.28
CA ALA A 223 -19.99 -22.07 5.43
C ALA A 223 -21.27 -21.70 4.67
N ARG A 224 -21.66 -20.41 4.67
CA ARG A 224 -22.81 -19.93 3.86
C ARG A 224 -22.59 -20.08 2.36
N LEU A 225 -21.34 -20.09 1.90
CA LEU A 225 -20.96 -20.37 0.51
C LEU A 225 -20.84 -21.87 0.23
N GLY A 226 -21.11 -22.74 1.19
CA GLY A 226 -20.99 -24.20 1.04
C GLY A 226 -19.55 -24.70 0.90
N LEU A 227 -18.56 -23.90 1.33
CA LEU A 227 -17.15 -24.30 1.19
C LEU A 227 -16.80 -25.46 2.15
N PRO A 228 -16.07 -26.47 1.68
CA PRO A 228 -15.72 -27.62 2.51
C PRO A 228 -14.74 -27.21 3.62
N PRO A 229 -14.70 -27.93 4.76
CA PRO A 229 -13.87 -27.56 5.91
C PRO A 229 -12.38 -27.36 5.58
N ALA A 230 -11.84 -28.10 4.62
CA ALA A 230 -10.46 -27.93 4.15
C ALA A 230 -10.23 -26.54 3.52
N THR A 231 -11.14 -26.08 2.67
CA THR A 231 -11.09 -24.74 2.06
C THR A 231 -11.26 -23.65 3.12
N VAL A 232 -12.13 -23.84 4.11
CA VAL A 232 -12.29 -22.87 5.21
C VAL A 232 -10.98 -22.68 5.99
N ARG A 233 -10.26 -23.78 6.29
CA ARG A 233 -8.93 -23.71 6.92
C ARG A 233 -7.93 -22.98 6.04
N ALA A 234 -7.95 -23.23 4.74
CA ALA A 234 -7.06 -22.61 3.77
C ALA A 234 -7.28 -21.08 3.71
N VAL A 235 -8.54 -20.65 3.51
CA VAL A 235 -8.95 -19.23 3.56
C VAL A 235 -8.54 -18.56 4.87
N SER A 236 -8.71 -19.25 6.00
CA SER A 236 -8.34 -18.73 7.32
C SER A 236 -6.83 -18.50 7.46
N ARG A 237 -5.98 -19.33 6.82
CA ARG A 237 -4.51 -19.12 6.82
C ARG A 237 -4.14 -17.83 6.09
N VAL A 238 -4.73 -17.59 4.91
CA VAL A 238 -4.50 -16.36 4.13
C VAL A 238 -4.99 -15.15 4.92
N ALA A 239 -6.16 -15.25 5.57
CA ALA A 239 -6.70 -14.19 6.42
C ALA A 239 -5.77 -13.87 7.61
N CYS A 240 -5.21 -14.88 8.26
CA CYS A 240 -4.24 -14.68 9.33
C CYS A 240 -2.97 -13.97 8.85
N ALA A 241 -2.47 -14.32 7.65
CA ALA A 241 -1.32 -13.62 7.06
C ALA A 241 -1.64 -12.13 6.82
N ALA A 242 -2.81 -11.83 6.24
CA ALA A 242 -3.25 -10.46 6.02
C ALA A 242 -3.45 -9.68 7.34
N LEU A 243 -4.13 -10.27 8.33
CA LEU A 243 -4.40 -9.63 9.62
C LEU A 243 -3.14 -9.30 10.41
N ASN A 244 -2.06 -10.09 10.26
CA ASN A 244 -0.78 -9.84 10.91
C ASN A 244 0.07 -8.78 10.19
N PHE A 245 -0.26 -8.46 8.93
CA PHE A 245 0.55 -7.56 8.12
C PHE A 245 0.79 -6.17 8.76
N PRO A 246 -0.21 -5.46 9.32
CA PRO A 246 0.02 -4.13 9.90
C PRO A 246 0.99 -4.15 11.08
N ALA A 247 0.93 -5.18 11.93
CA ALA A 247 1.84 -5.34 13.06
C ALA A 247 3.26 -5.67 12.60
N ALA A 248 3.40 -6.56 11.62
CA ALA A 248 4.69 -6.89 11.01
C ALA A 248 5.32 -5.68 10.33
N TYR A 249 4.52 -4.93 9.57
CA TYR A 249 4.92 -3.68 8.93
C TYR A 249 5.42 -2.66 9.95
N LEU A 250 4.64 -2.40 11.02
CA LEU A 250 5.03 -1.43 12.04
C LEU A 250 6.32 -1.85 12.76
N THR A 251 6.46 -3.13 13.11
CA THR A 251 7.67 -3.66 13.74
C THR A 251 8.90 -3.44 12.87
N TRP A 252 8.78 -3.75 11.57
CA TRP A 252 9.84 -3.46 10.60
C TRP A 252 10.13 -1.96 10.49
N ALA A 253 9.09 -1.13 10.38
CA ALA A 253 9.22 0.30 10.18
C ALA A 253 9.94 0.99 11.35
N LEU A 254 9.67 0.57 12.59
CA LEU A 254 10.31 1.09 13.80
C LEU A 254 11.79 0.70 13.94
N CYS A 255 12.23 -0.37 13.28
CA CYS A 255 13.63 -0.81 13.28
C CYS A 255 14.37 -0.48 11.98
N SER A 256 13.66 0.01 10.96
CA SER A 256 14.20 0.27 9.63
C SER A 256 14.82 1.66 9.56
N ALA A 257 16.05 1.73 9.04
CA ALA A 257 16.73 2.98 8.73
C ALA A 257 15.94 3.88 7.76
N ARG A 258 14.94 3.34 7.05
CA ARG A 258 14.02 4.10 6.20
C ARG A 258 13.30 5.22 6.95
N TYR A 259 12.91 4.97 8.21
CA TYR A 259 12.19 5.95 9.04
C TYR A 259 13.01 6.41 10.24
N THR A 260 13.93 5.57 10.74
CA THR A 260 14.71 5.91 11.96
C THR A 260 15.89 6.83 11.70
N ARG A 261 16.38 6.95 10.45
CA ARG A 261 17.48 7.87 10.12
C ARG A 261 17.11 9.34 10.38
N ASP A 262 15.84 9.71 10.20
CA ASP A 262 15.37 11.07 10.49
C ASP A 262 14.98 11.26 11.96
N LEU A 263 14.63 10.17 12.67
CA LEU A 263 14.39 10.19 14.11
C LEU A 263 15.70 10.32 14.93
N SER A 264 16.83 9.83 14.41
CA SER A 264 18.13 9.91 15.09
C SER A 264 18.86 11.23 14.87
N VAL A 265 18.61 11.93 13.76
CA VAL A 265 19.17 13.27 13.48
C VAL A 265 18.42 14.39 14.24
N ASN A 266 17.20 14.11 14.71
CA ASN A 266 16.38 15.02 15.53
C ASN A 266 16.42 14.71 17.04
N THR A 267 17.60 14.41 17.59
CA THR A 267 17.83 14.63 19.04
C THR A 267 18.33 16.07 19.20
N PRO A 268 17.51 17.06 19.61
CA PRO A 268 17.97 18.43 19.64
C PRO A 268 18.94 18.59 20.81
N ALA A 269 20.18 19.02 20.53
CA ALA A 269 20.81 19.96 21.44
C ALA A 269 19.89 21.19 21.48
N ALA A 270 19.47 21.59 22.68
CA ALA A 270 18.47 22.63 22.95
C ALA A 270 18.48 23.78 21.92
N SER A 271 17.55 23.72 20.98
CA SER A 271 17.29 24.74 19.95
C SER A 271 15.78 24.78 19.76
N SER A 272 15.19 25.95 19.97
CA SER A 272 13.75 26.20 20.16
C SER A 272 12.92 26.24 18.86
N ALA A 273 13.34 25.53 17.81
CA ALA A 273 12.58 25.41 16.57
C ALA A 273 12.01 23.98 16.45
N ASP A 274 10.71 23.86 16.65
CA ASP A 274 9.98 22.60 16.55
C ASP A 274 9.90 22.16 15.07
N PRO A 275 10.44 20.98 14.69
CA PRO A 275 10.36 20.46 13.32
C PRO A 275 8.91 20.27 12.83
N TRP A 276 7.91 20.38 13.70
CA TRP A 276 6.49 20.26 13.40
C TRP A 276 5.74 21.59 13.14
N THR A 277 6.42 22.75 13.24
CA THR A 277 5.77 24.08 13.28
C THR A 277 5.71 24.89 11.99
N THR A 278 6.22 24.41 10.85
CA THR A 278 6.02 25.13 9.58
C THR A 278 4.57 25.00 9.10
N ALA A 279 3.76 26.01 9.40
CA ALA A 279 2.46 26.19 8.78
C ALA A 279 2.66 26.39 7.26
N PRO A 280 1.75 25.88 6.39
CA PRO A 280 1.77 26.25 4.99
C PRO A 280 1.56 27.77 4.90
N GLY A 281 2.52 28.47 4.32
CA GLY A 281 2.46 29.91 4.11
C GLY A 281 1.15 30.28 3.41
N THR A 282 0.43 31.24 3.98
CA THR A 282 -0.75 31.84 3.37
C THR A 282 -0.39 32.38 1.98
N MET A 283 -0.86 31.72 0.92
CA MET A 283 -0.79 32.25 -0.44
C MET A 283 -1.74 33.45 -0.55
N GLY A 284 -1.16 34.63 -0.77
CA GLY A 284 -1.92 35.81 -1.19
C GLY A 284 -2.57 35.61 -2.57
N PRO A 285 -3.61 36.39 -2.90
CA PRO A 285 -4.35 36.21 -4.14
C PRO A 285 -3.46 36.53 -5.36
N PRO A 286 -3.73 35.90 -6.51
CA PRO A 286 -2.96 36.14 -7.73
C PRO A 286 -3.15 37.58 -8.20
N SER A 287 -2.03 38.27 -8.40
CA SER A 287 -1.97 39.52 -9.17
C SER A 287 -2.43 39.22 -10.61
N GLY A 288 -3.31 40.08 -11.12
CA GLY A 288 -3.98 39.94 -12.42
C GLY A 288 -3.09 40.09 -13.65
#